data_AF-A0A2T3JTP2-F1
#
_entry.id   AF-A0A2T3JTP2-F1
#
_cell.length_a   1.000
_cell.length_b   1.000
_cell.length_c   1.000
_cell.angle_alpha   90.00
_cell.angle_beta   90.00
_cell.angle_gamma   90.00
#
_symmetry.space_group_name_H-M   'P 1'
#
loop_
_entity.id
_entity.type
_entity.pdbx_description
1 polymer ?
#
loop_
_entity_poly.entity_id
_entity_poly.type
_entity_poly.pdbx_seq_one_letter_code
_entity_poly.pdbx_strand_id
1 'polypeptide(L)'
;MEIKNDSTCMTRCNNITYRAPKFHIRGFVEYFLWKDEFNEKYIQIFSKEIGHDVSLDEEYYLFSIRQYNNGIFLGSLWGLDRHLNKKKITSIKILLKLKAVIQHYNQLENK
;
A
#
# COMPACT_ATOMS: atom_id res chain seq x y z
N MET A 1 25.22 21.05 -16.81
CA MET A 1 23.89 21.11 -16.19
C MET A 1 23.63 19.71 -15.68
N GLU A 2 23.88 19.48 -14.39
CA GLU A 2 23.68 18.15 -13.80
C GLU A 2 22.19 17.85 -13.79
N ILE A 3 21.82 16.75 -14.44
CA ILE A 3 20.49 16.17 -14.36
C ILE A 3 20.33 15.78 -12.89
N LYS A 4 19.56 16.56 -12.13
CA LYS A 4 19.09 16.14 -10.81
C LYS A 4 18.28 14.87 -11.04
N ASN A 5 18.88 13.72 -10.73
CA ASN A 5 18.12 12.49 -10.56
C ASN A 5 17.08 12.80 -9.48
N ASP A 6 15.82 12.91 -9.87
CA ASP A 6 14.67 12.87 -8.96
C ASP A 6 14.58 11.45 -8.38
N SER A 7 15.58 11.08 -7.59
CA SER A 7 15.62 9.87 -6.78
C SER A 7 14.68 10.10 -5.61
N THR A 8 13.39 9.96 -5.86
CA THR A 8 12.39 9.87 -4.82
C THR A 8 12.59 8.49 -4.16
N CYS A 9 13.51 8.47 -3.19
CA CYS A 9 14.07 7.25 -2.60
C CYS A 9 13.14 6.70 -1.52
N MET A 10 12.14 5.93 -1.93
CA MET A 10 11.45 5.05 -1.00
C MET A 10 12.27 3.79 -0.78
N THR A 11 12.44 3.42 0.48
CA THR A 11 13.17 2.21 0.88
C THR A 11 12.23 1.26 1.61
N ARG A 12 12.38 -0.03 1.36
CA ARG A 12 11.58 -1.05 2.05
C ARG A 12 12.03 -1.12 3.51
N CYS A 13 11.08 -1.11 4.45
CA CYS A 13 11.38 -1.10 5.88
C CYS A 13 12.09 -2.38 6.33
N ASN A 14 11.69 -3.52 5.76
CA ASN A 14 12.28 -4.83 6.01
C ASN A 14 11.94 -5.80 4.87
N ASN A 15 12.58 -6.98 4.85
CA ASN A 15 12.30 -8.00 3.83
C ASN A 15 11.11 -8.92 4.19
N ILE A 16 10.18 -8.48 5.04
CA ILE A 16 9.02 -9.28 5.47
C ILE A 16 7.84 -9.05 4.52
N THR A 17 7.13 -10.12 4.17
CA THR A 17 5.79 -10.05 3.54
C THR A 17 4.75 -10.18 4.64
N TYR A 18 3.99 -9.12 4.89
CA TYR A 18 2.91 -9.15 5.88
C TYR A 18 1.63 -9.70 5.26
N ARG A 19 0.78 -10.32 6.09
CA ARG A 19 -0.47 -10.97 5.67
C ARG A 19 -1.63 -10.50 6.53
N ALA A 20 -2.42 -9.57 6.01
CA ALA A 20 -3.64 -9.11 6.67
C ALA A 20 -4.82 -10.03 6.30
N PRO A 21 -5.61 -10.54 7.26
CA PRO A 21 -6.79 -11.33 6.94
C PRO A 21 -7.83 -10.49 6.19
N LYS A 22 -8.43 -11.03 5.12
CA LYS A 22 -9.49 -10.34 4.37
C LYS A 22 -10.77 -10.21 5.22
N PHE A 23 -11.46 -9.08 5.09
CA PHE A 23 -12.81 -8.95 5.64
C PHE A 23 -13.79 -9.85 4.86
N HIS A 24 -14.64 -10.57 5.59
CA HIS A 24 -15.81 -11.29 5.09
C HIS A 24 -15.55 -12.46 4.13
N ILE A 25 -14.31 -12.81 3.81
CA ILE A 25 -13.95 -13.92 2.91
C ILE A 25 -12.69 -14.62 3.43
N ARG A 26 -12.58 -15.95 3.23
CA ARG A 26 -11.33 -16.68 3.50
C ARG A 26 -10.19 -16.15 2.63
N GLY A 27 -9.04 -15.88 3.25
CA GLY A 27 -7.80 -15.50 2.56
C GLY A 27 -7.11 -14.29 3.18
N PHE A 28 -5.98 -13.91 2.58
CA PHE A 28 -5.12 -12.82 3.06
C PHE A 28 -4.89 -11.77 1.98
N VAL A 29 -4.62 -10.55 2.41
CA VAL A 29 -4.03 -9.47 1.63
C VAL A 29 -2.57 -9.39 2.01
N GLU A 30 -1.68 -9.62 1.05
CA GLU A 30 -0.25 -9.47 1.25
C GLU A 30 0.18 -8.02 1.07
N TYR A 31 1.12 -7.54 1.88
CA TYR A 31 1.63 -6.18 1.77
C TYR A 31 3.06 -6.02 2.28
N PHE A 32 3.71 -4.94 1.83
CA PHE A 32 5.03 -4.49 2.27
C PHE A 32 4.95 -3.13 2.95
N LEU A 33 5.93 -2.89 3.83
CA LEU A 33 6.15 -1.59 4.44
C LEU A 33 7.32 -0.89 3.76
N TRP A 34 7.11 0.37 3.44
CA TRP A 34 8.10 1.27 2.86
C TRP A 34 8.23 2.51 3.73
N LYS A 35 9.34 3.20 3.61
CA LYS A 35 9.57 4.51 4.19
C LYS A 35 10.22 5.45 3.19
N ASP A 36 9.89 6.72 3.26
CA ASP A 36 10.63 7.75 2.54
C ASP A 36 11.82 8.28 3.37
N GLU A 37 12.52 9.27 2.81
CA GLU A 37 13.67 9.94 3.44
C GLU A 37 13.32 10.67 4.74
N PHE A 38 12.04 11.02 4.95
CA PHE A 38 11.53 11.66 6.16
C PHE A 38 11.00 10.65 7.19
N ASN A 39 11.21 9.35 6.96
CA ASN A 39 10.69 8.23 7.76
C ASN A 39 9.15 8.12 7.80
N GLU A 40 8.43 8.77 6.89
CA GLU A 40 6.99 8.53 6.75
C GLU A 40 6.81 7.11 6.21
N LYS A 41 5.90 6.35 6.82
CA LYS A 41 5.68 4.94 6.48
C LYS A 41 4.53 4.78 5.48
N TYR A 42 4.71 3.86 4.56
CA TYR A 42 3.74 3.57 3.51
C TYR A 42 3.49 2.07 3.39
N ILE A 43 2.28 1.73 2.98
CA ILE A 43 1.85 0.37 2.67
C ILE A 43 1.83 0.19 1.15
N GLN A 44 2.45 -0.88 0.67
CA GLN A 44 2.28 -1.36 -0.70
C GLN A 44 1.48 -2.65 -0.68
N ILE A 45 0.29 -2.67 -1.29
CA ILE A 45 -0.58 -3.85 -1.35
C ILE A 45 -0.19 -4.72 -2.54
N PHE A 46 -0.09 -6.03 -2.31
CA PHE A 46 0.17 -7.02 -3.33
C PHE A 46 -1.13 -7.72 -3.77
N SER A 47 -1.31 -7.91 -5.07
CA SER A 47 -2.45 -8.63 -5.64
C SER A 47 -1.97 -9.77 -6.53
N LYS A 48 -1.60 -10.91 -5.95
CA LYS A 48 -1.60 -12.17 -6.70
C LYS A 48 -3.03 -12.70 -6.73
N GLU A 49 -3.73 -12.52 -7.85
CA GLU A 49 -4.81 -13.44 -8.17
C GLU A 49 -4.15 -14.69 -8.78
N ILE A 50 -4.35 -15.85 -8.16
CA ILE A 50 -3.95 -17.13 -8.72
C ILE A 50 -5.00 -17.47 -9.77
N GLY A 51 -4.72 -17.10 -11.01
CA GLY A 51 -5.55 -17.35 -12.20
C GLY A 51 -4.86 -16.70 -13.38
N HIS A 52 -4.55 -17.50 -14.40
CA HIS A 52 -3.87 -17.06 -15.62
C HIS A 52 -4.52 -15.80 -16.21
N ASP A 53 -3.67 -14.88 -16.69
CA ASP A 53 -3.97 -13.54 -17.23
C ASP A 53 -4.33 -12.41 -16.24
N VAL A 54 -3.51 -12.25 -15.20
CA VAL A 54 -3.24 -10.90 -14.70
C VAL A 54 -1.92 -10.47 -15.31
N SER A 55 -1.99 -9.65 -16.37
CA SER A 55 -0.81 -8.91 -16.79
C SER A 55 -0.27 -8.20 -15.54
N LEU A 56 1.01 -8.40 -15.25
CA LEU A 56 1.76 -7.71 -14.21
C LEU A 56 1.98 -6.23 -14.56
N ASP A 57 1.05 -5.63 -15.30
CA ASP A 57 1.09 -4.26 -15.75
C ASP A 57 0.41 -3.34 -14.73
N GLU A 58 1.28 -2.79 -13.87
CA GLU A 58 1.50 -1.34 -13.75
C GLU A 58 0.80 -0.47 -12.68
N GLU A 59 -0.01 -0.96 -11.74
CA GLU A 59 -0.47 -0.08 -10.64
C GLU A 59 -0.34 -0.70 -9.23
N TYR A 60 0.91 -0.79 -8.75
CA TYR A 60 1.15 -0.89 -7.31
C TYR A 60 1.12 0.52 -6.71
N TYR A 61 0.18 0.72 -5.79
CA TYR A 61 0.03 1.98 -5.06
C TYR A 61 0.67 1.90 -3.67
N LEU A 62 1.27 3.01 -3.26
CA LEU A 62 1.79 3.25 -1.92
C LEU A 62 0.82 4.14 -1.16
N PHE A 63 0.42 3.69 0.03
CA PHE A 63 -0.55 4.38 0.87
C PHE A 63 0.12 4.87 2.15
N SER A 64 0.09 6.19 2.40
CA SER A 64 0.62 6.75 3.66
C SER A 64 -0.16 6.17 4.83
N ILE A 65 0.58 5.56 5.77
CA ILE A 65 -0.02 5.02 6.99
C ILE A 65 -0.59 6.16 7.82
N ARG A 66 0.14 7.27 7.96
CA ARG A 66 -0.32 8.45 8.72
C ARG A 66 -1.66 8.97 8.22
N GLN A 67 -1.84 9.02 6.90
CA GLN A 67 -3.10 9.47 6.30
C GLN A 67 -4.28 8.57 6.68
N TYR A 68 -4.07 7.26 6.78
CA TYR A 68 -5.14 6.28 6.96
C TYR A 68 -5.23 5.67 8.35
N ASN A 69 -4.32 6.01 9.26
CA ASN A 69 -4.27 5.42 10.60
C ASN A 69 -5.56 5.69 11.41
N ASN A 70 -6.17 6.84 11.18
CA ASN A 70 -7.43 7.25 11.81
C ASN A 70 -8.68 6.64 11.16
N GLY A 71 -8.51 5.81 10.12
CA GLY A 71 -9.59 5.15 9.41
C GLY A 71 -9.60 5.45 7.91
N ILE A 72 -10.29 4.59 7.17
CA ILE A 72 -10.47 4.70 5.71
C ILE A 72 -11.95 4.90 5.42
N PHE A 73 -12.26 6.05 4.81
CA PHE A 73 -13.63 6.44 4.47
C PHE A 73 -13.92 6.23 2.97
N LEU A 74 -15.19 5.97 2.66
CA LEU A 74 -15.67 5.90 1.28
C LEU A 74 -15.58 7.28 0.62
N GLY A 75 -14.93 7.38 -0.55
CA GLY A 75 -15.05 8.54 -1.44
C GLY A 75 -13.76 9.21 -1.91
N SER A 76 -12.62 9.00 -1.26
CA SER A 76 -11.35 9.56 -1.75
C SER A 76 -10.12 8.82 -1.22
N LEU A 77 -9.85 7.66 -1.82
CA LEU A 77 -8.58 6.99 -1.61
C LEU A 77 -7.51 7.67 -2.47
N TRP A 78 -6.45 8.14 -1.84
CA TRP A 78 -5.25 8.67 -2.48
C TRP A 78 -4.06 7.76 -2.20
N GLY A 79 -3.29 7.46 -3.23
CA GLY A 79 -2.02 6.73 -3.11
C GLY A 79 -0.96 7.39 -3.98
N LEU A 80 0.27 6.93 -3.84
CA LEU A 80 1.36 7.26 -4.74
C LEU A 80 1.51 6.10 -5.74
N ASP A 81 1.67 6.42 -7.02
CA ASP A 81 1.98 5.41 -8.04
C ASP A 81 3.47 5.04 -8.04
N ARG A 82 3.91 4.23 -9.02
CA ARG A 82 5.30 3.80 -9.17
C ARG A 82 6.31 4.95 -9.36
N HIS A 83 5.84 6.11 -9.83
CA HIS A 83 6.65 7.32 -10.03
C HIS A 83 6.48 8.30 -8.86
N LEU A 84 5.84 7.84 -7.79
CA LEU A 84 5.54 8.62 -6.59
C LEU A 84 4.65 9.84 -6.86
N ASN A 85 3.87 9.77 -7.94
CA ASN A 85 2.84 10.75 -8.22
C ASN A 85 1.57 10.42 -7.45
N LYS A 86 0.96 11.45 -6.85
CA LYS A 86 -0.30 11.31 -6.13
C LYS A 86 -1.44 11.03 -7.10
N LYS A 87 -2.06 9.85 -6.95
CA LYS A 87 -3.23 9.41 -7.73
C LYS A 87 -4.45 9.20 -6.85
N LYS A 88 -5.62 9.58 -7.37
CA LYS A 88 -6.91 9.24 -6.78
C LYS A 88 -7.31 7.84 -7.25
N ILE A 89 -7.72 7.00 -6.32
CA ILE A 89 -8.09 5.60 -6.54
C ILE A 89 -9.58 5.45 -6.23
N THR A 90 -10.33 4.99 -7.21
CA THR A 90 -11.80 4.84 -7.13
C THR A 90 -12.23 3.38 -6.92
N SER A 91 -11.28 2.44 -6.86
CA SER A 91 -11.56 1.02 -6.71
C SER A 91 -11.99 0.65 -5.28
N ILE A 92 -13.24 0.22 -5.13
CA ILE A 92 -13.77 -0.27 -3.85
C ILE A 92 -13.03 -1.52 -3.36
N LYS A 93 -12.53 -2.37 -4.27
CA LYS A 93 -11.72 -3.54 -3.93
C LYS A 93 -10.42 -3.13 -3.24
N ILE A 94 -9.75 -2.08 -3.73
CA ILE A 94 -8.51 -1.56 -3.12
C ILE A 94 -8.82 -0.94 -1.76
N LEU A 95 -9.93 -0.20 -1.63
CA LEU A 95 -10.37 0.35 -0.36
C LEU A 95 -10.54 -0.73 0.71
N LEU A 96 -11.24 -1.83 0.40
CA LEU A 96 -11.43 -2.95 1.33
C LEU A 96 -10.11 -3.64 1.69
N LYS A 97 -9.21 -3.82 0.71
CA LYS A 97 -7.87 -4.38 0.94
C LYS A 97 -7.05 -3.48 1.89
N LEU A 98 -7.02 -2.17 1.63
CA LEU A 98 -6.27 -1.23 2.47
C LEU A 98 -6.83 -1.16 3.89
N LYS A 99 -8.16 -1.23 4.06
CA LYS A 99 -8.80 -1.25 5.38
C LYS A 99 -8.32 -2.44 6.20
N ALA A 100 -8.21 -3.62 5.57
CA ALA A 100 -7.74 -4.82 6.25
C ALA A 100 -6.27 -4.69 6.65
N VAL A 101 -5.46 -4.13 5.75
CA VAL A 101 -4.03 -3.93 5.97
C VAL A 101 -3.75 -2.91 7.08
N ILE A 102 -4.43 -1.77 7.09
CA ILE A 102 -4.28 -0.74 8.15
C ILE A 102 -4.68 -1.31 9.51
N GLN A 103 -5.81 -2.03 9.59
CA GLN A 103 -6.23 -2.65 10.85
C GLN A 103 -5.18 -3.67 11.34
N HIS A 104 -4.67 -4.52 10.45
CA HIS A 104 -3.64 -5.50 10.81
C HIS A 104 -2.33 -4.83 11.24
N TYR A 105 -1.89 -3.78 10.53
CA TYR A 105 -0.71 -3.00 10.89
C TYR A 105 -0.83 -2.40 12.30
N ASN A 106 -1.97 -1.80 12.64
CA ASN A 106 -2.21 -1.23 13.96
C ASN A 106 -2.21 -2.29 15.07
N GLN A 107 -2.64 -3.52 14.77
CA GLN A 107 -2.55 -4.64 15.72
C GLN A 107 -1.11 -5.10 15.96
N LEU A 108 -0.20 -4.88 15.00
CA LEU A 108 1.21 -5.21 15.16
C LEU A 108 1.99 -4.13 15.94
N GLU A 109 1.68 -2.85 15.76
CA GLU A 109 2.35 -1.78 16.52
C GLU A 109 1.91 -1.73 18.00
N ASN A 110 0.74 -2.28 18.33
CA ASN A 110 0.24 -2.36 19.71
C ASN A 110 0.69 -3.63 20.46
N LYS A 111 1.65 -4.39 19.94
CA LYS A 111 2.24 -5.58 20.57
C LYS A 111 3.69 -5.33 20.94
#